data_AF-A0A523JVH0-F1
#
_entry.id   AF-A0A523JVH0-F1
#
_cell.length_a   1.000
_cell.length_b   1.000
_cell.length_c   1.000
_cell.angle_alpha   90.00
_cell.angle_beta   90.00
_cell.angle_gamma   90.00
#
_symmetry.space_group_name_H-M   'P 1'
#
loop_
_entity.id
_entity.type
_entity.pdbx_description
1 polymer ?
#
loop_
_entity_poly.entity_id
_entity_poly.type
_entity_poly.pdbx_seq_one_letter_code
_entity_poly.pdbx_strand_id
1 'polypeptide(L)'
;MKVPRILFLYVAREVVLYMGVGLIGVSLAFLGQNLLRYLGDFLRIGVAFSDVLMVLRAIMVVIMTYTIPIGFLFGVLAGVGRMASDSEITAFRTNSLGIGTVLAPVLVLSVLVSAVTAYLTIEVEHRTKRQLRNLLVSSSAVCSASSTTAPSRSSSTWPSRRSCP
;
A
#
# COMPACT_ATOMS: atom_id res chain seq x y z
N MET A 1 -17.76 31.97 -2.20
CA MET A 1 -17.51 32.10 -3.66
C MET A 1 -18.16 30.91 -4.35
N LYS A 2 -19.09 31.12 -5.29
CA LYS A 2 -19.76 30.03 -6.00
C LYS A 2 -18.81 29.55 -7.11
N VAL A 3 -18.16 28.40 -6.89
CA VAL A 3 -17.32 27.79 -7.91
C VAL A 3 -18.24 27.15 -8.96
N PRO A 4 -18.09 27.45 -10.26
CA PRO A 4 -18.89 26.81 -11.30
C PRO A 4 -18.64 25.30 -11.31
N ARG A 5 -19.73 24.52 -11.18
CA ARG A 5 -19.70 23.07 -11.01
C ARG A 5 -18.99 22.34 -12.16
N ILE A 6 -19.02 22.91 -13.37
CA ILE A 6 -18.32 22.35 -14.55
C ILE A 6 -16.80 22.35 -14.35
N LEU A 7 -16.21 23.45 -13.84
CA LEU A 7 -14.76 23.54 -13.62
C LEU A 7 -14.33 22.58 -12.52
N PHE A 8 -15.12 22.48 -11.45
CA PHE A 8 -14.87 21.55 -10.36
C PHE A 8 -14.82 20.09 -10.85
N LEU A 9 -15.81 19.67 -11.64
CA LEU A 9 -15.88 18.32 -12.19
C LEU A 9 -14.77 18.07 -13.20
N TYR A 10 -14.37 19.08 -13.98
CA TYR A 10 -13.28 18.99 -14.93
C TYR A 10 -11.95 18.71 -14.21
N VAL A 11 -11.57 19.57 -13.24
CA VAL A 11 -10.34 19.40 -12.46
C VAL A 11 -10.34 18.07 -11.72
N ALA A 12 -11.46 17.71 -11.09
CA ALA A 12 -11.58 16.44 -10.38
C ALA A 12 -11.41 15.23 -11.32
N ARG A 13 -12.04 15.26 -12.49
CA ARG A 13 -11.93 14.19 -13.50
C ARG A 13 -10.50 14.05 -14.00
N GLU A 14 -9.83 15.16 -14.25
CA GLU A 14 -8.44 15.16 -14.71
C GLU A 14 -7.51 14.51 -13.68
N VAL A 15 -7.62 14.93 -12.41
CA VAL A 15 -6.82 14.37 -11.30
C VAL A 15 -7.10 12.87 -11.12
N VAL A 16 -8.37 12.45 -11.20
CA VAL A 16 -8.75 11.04 -11.07
C VAL A 16 -8.22 10.20 -12.24
N LEU A 17 -8.21 10.75 -13.45
CA LEU A 17 -7.68 10.06 -14.63
C LEU A 17 -6.17 9.82 -14.47
N TYR A 18 -5.41 10.85 -14.12
CA TYR A 18 -3.97 10.70 -13.87
C TYR A 18 -3.66 9.85 -12.64
N MET A 19 -4.51 9.90 -11.61
CA MET A 19 -4.42 8.98 -10.46
C MET A 19 -4.55 7.53 -10.92
N GLY A 20 -5.49 7.22 -11.82
CA GLY A 20 -5.67 5.87 -12.36
C GLY A 20 -4.43 5.39 -13.12
N VAL A 21 -3.85 6.24 -13.97
CA VAL A 21 -2.61 5.94 -14.69
C VAL A 21 -1.44 5.72 -13.72
N GLY A 22 -1.28 6.60 -12.73
CA GLY A 22 -0.25 6.47 -11.70
C GLY A 22 -0.42 5.20 -10.86
N LEU A 23 -1.65 4.86 -10.49
CA LEU A 23 -1.96 3.66 -9.72
C LEU A 23 -1.62 2.39 -10.50
N ILE A 24 -1.94 2.34 -11.80
CA ILE A 24 -1.55 1.22 -12.67
C ILE A 24 -0.02 1.13 -12.77
N GLY A 25 0.67 2.23 -13.05
CA GLY A 25 2.12 2.26 -13.19
C GLY A 25 2.85 1.82 -11.91
N VAL A 26 2.46 2.38 -10.77
CA VAL A 26 3.06 2.03 -9.47
C VAL A 26 2.72 0.58 -9.09
N SER A 27 1.49 0.11 -9.34
CA SER A 27 1.11 -1.28 -9.05
C SER A 27 1.92 -2.27 -9.88
N LEU A 28 2.13 -1.99 -11.18
CA LEU A 28 2.99 -2.81 -12.04
C LEU A 28 4.45 -2.84 -11.56
N ALA A 29 4.99 -1.69 -11.15
CA ALA A 29 6.35 -1.61 -10.60
C ALA A 29 6.50 -2.46 -9.33
N PHE A 30 5.55 -2.35 -8.40
CA PHE A 30 5.52 -3.18 -7.18
C PHE A 30 5.37 -4.66 -7.50
N LEU A 31 4.51 -5.03 -8.45
CA LEU A 31 4.30 -6.42 -8.84
C LEU A 31 5.59 -7.03 -9.42
N GLY A 32 6.29 -6.28 -10.29
CA GLY A 32 7.57 -6.69 -10.85
C GLY A 32 8.63 -6.91 -9.78
N GLN A 33 8.75 -5.97 -8.82
CA GLN A 33 9.70 -6.09 -7.71
C GLN A 33 9.40 -7.31 -6.81
N ASN A 34 8.12 -7.57 -6.51
CA ASN A 34 7.74 -8.74 -5.72
C ASN A 34 8.01 -10.05 -6.48
N LEU A 35 7.68 -10.11 -7.77
CA LEU A 35 7.89 -11.30 -8.58
C LEU A 35 9.38 -11.69 -8.65
N LEU A 36 10.27 -10.71 -8.87
CA LEU A 36 11.73 -10.93 -8.86
C LEU A 36 12.22 -11.46 -7.51
N ARG A 37 11.66 -10.97 -6.41
CA ARG A 37 12.03 -11.42 -5.05
C ARG A 37 11.63 -12.87 -4.79
N TYR A 38 10.43 -13.29 -5.21
CA TYR A 38 9.93 -14.64 -4.98
C TYR A 38 10.37 -15.66 -6.04
N LEU A 39 10.87 -15.21 -7.19
CA LEU A 39 11.31 -16.10 -8.27
C LEU A 39 12.38 -17.10 -7.82
N GLY A 40 13.30 -16.67 -6.95
CA GLY A 40 14.34 -17.54 -6.38
C GLY A 40 13.80 -18.65 -5.48
N ASP A 41 12.69 -18.40 -4.80
CA ASP A 41 12.02 -19.40 -3.94
C ASP A 41 11.15 -20.36 -4.78
N PHE A 42 10.47 -19.84 -5.80
CA PHE A 42 9.65 -20.65 -6.71
C PHE A 42 10.49 -21.67 -7.51
N LEU A 43 11.67 -21.29 -7.98
CA LEU A 43 12.58 -22.19 -8.70
C LEU A 43 13.11 -23.34 -7.83
N ARG A 44 13.14 -23.16 -6.50
CA ARG A 44 13.64 -24.17 -5.56
C ARG A 44 12.61 -25.21 -5.16
N ILE A 45 11.32 -24.88 -5.21
CA ILE A 45 10.24 -25.66 -4.57
C ILE A 45 9.30 -26.31 -5.60
N GLY A 46 9.31 -25.90 -6.87
CA GLY A 46 8.47 -26.52 -7.91
C GLY A 46 6.98 -26.34 -7.61
N VAL A 47 6.56 -25.09 -7.39
CA VAL A 47 5.24 -24.75 -6.85
C VAL A 47 4.17 -24.78 -7.95
N ALA A 48 2.99 -25.32 -7.64
CA ALA A 48 1.85 -25.39 -8.55
C ALA A 48 1.31 -23.99 -8.90
N PHE A 49 0.82 -23.82 -10.14
CA PHE A 49 0.30 -22.53 -10.64
C PHE A 49 -0.88 -21.98 -9.81
N SER A 50 -1.65 -22.87 -9.18
CA SER A 50 -2.75 -22.50 -8.27
C SER A 50 -2.26 -21.71 -7.06
N ASP A 51 -1.15 -22.11 -6.47
CA ASP A 51 -0.61 -21.49 -5.25
C ASP A 51 0.00 -20.13 -5.56
N VAL A 52 0.63 -20.00 -6.73
CA VAL A 52 1.12 -18.72 -7.26
C VAL A 52 -0.02 -17.71 -7.39
N LEU A 53 -1.18 -18.13 -7.91
CA LEU A 53 -2.33 -17.26 -8.09
C LEU A 53 -2.92 -16.79 -6.75
N MET A 54 -2.94 -17.68 -5.75
CA MET A 54 -3.40 -17.35 -4.39
C MET A 54 -2.47 -16.34 -3.71
N VAL A 55 -1.15 -16.53 -3.85
CA VAL A 55 -0.12 -15.61 -3.34
C VAL A 55 -0.20 -14.27 -4.07
N LEU A 56 -0.35 -14.27 -5.40
CA LEU A 56 -0.50 -13.04 -6.17
C LEU A 56 -1.71 -12.23 -5.72
N ARG A 57 -2.85 -12.88 -5.46
CA ARG A 57 -4.06 -12.20 -4.96
C ARG A 57 -3.83 -11.59 -3.57
N ALA A 58 -3.13 -12.30 -2.70
CA ALA A 58 -2.78 -11.78 -1.37
C ALA A 58 -1.84 -10.56 -1.48
N ILE A 59 -0.82 -10.63 -2.34
CA ILE A 59 0.11 -9.52 -2.59
C ILE A 59 -0.62 -8.31 -3.17
N MET A 60 -1.52 -8.52 -4.15
CA MET A 60 -2.30 -7.45 -4.78
C MET A 60 -3.08 -6.61 -3.76
N VAL A 61 -3.72 -7.24 -2.78
CA VAL A 61 -4.47 -6.52 -1.73
C VAL A 61 -3.53 -5.70 -0.83
N VAL A 62 -2.37 -6.25 -0.47
CA VAL A 62 -1.39 -5.56 0.38
C VAL A 62 -0.79 -4.36 -0.35
N ILE A 63 -0.37 -4.51 -1.60
CA ILE A 63 0.21 -3.39 -2.37
C ILE A 63 -0.83 -2.28 -2.59
N MET A 64 -2.09 -2.63 -2.80
CA MET A 64 -3.17 -1.67 -3.06
C MET A 64 -3.39 -0.68 -1.91
N THR A 65 -3.08 -1.09 -0.68
CA THR A 65 -3.15 -0.23 0.51
C THR A 65 -2.13 0.92 0.43
N TYR A 66 -0.97 0.69 -0.18
CA TYR A 66 0.09 1.69 -0.34
C TYR A 66 0.03 2.40 -1.70
N THR A 67 -0.42 1.73 -2.76
CA THR A 67 -0.44 2.33 -4.11
C THR A 67 -1.56 3.35 -4.30
N ILE A 68 -2.66 3.28 -3.54
CA ILE A 68 -3.73 4.30 -3.59
C ILE A 68 -3.22 5.71 -3.22
N PRO A 69 -2.61 5.95 -2.04
CA PRO A 69 -2.13 7.28 -1.69
C PRO A 69 -0.99 7.77 -2.58
N ILE A 70 -0.10 6.86 -3.03
CA ILE A 70 0.99 7.19 -3.98
C ILE A 70 0.42 7.55 -5.35
N GLY A 71 -0.56 6.78 -5.83
CA GLY A 71 -1.26 7.03 -7.08
C GLY A 71 -2.01 8.36 -7.06
N PHE A 72 -2.63 8.72 -5.94
CA PHE A 72 -3.24 10.04 -5.76
C PHE A 72 -2.22 11.17 -5.85
N LEU A 73 -1.05 11.03 -5.21
CA LEU A 73 0.03 12.02 -5.33
C LEU A 73 0.46 12.21 -6.79
N PHE A 74 0.66 11.10 -7.52
CA PHE A 74 0.95 11.12 -8.94
C PHE A 74 -0.15 11.81 -9.75
N GLY A 75 -1.42 11.51 -9.45
CA GLY A 75 -2.58 12.08 -10.13
C GLY A 75 -2.69 13.59 -9.95
N VAL A 76 -2.48 14.08 -8.73
CA VAL A 76 -2.48 15.52 -8.44
C VAL A 76 -1.32 16.20 -9.14
N LEU A 77 -0.11 15.64 -9.05
CA LEU A 77 1.08 16.23 -9.66
C LEU A 77 0.98 16.30 -11.18
N ALA A 78 0.60 15.19 -11.83
CA ALA A 78 0.47 15.12 -13.28
C ALA A 78 -0.74 15.92 -13.79
N GLY A 79 -1.89 15.84 -13.11
CA GLY A 79 -3.09 16.59 -13.50
C GLY A 79 -2.90 18.11 -13.40
N VAL A 80 -2.36 18.59 -12.28
CA VAL A 80 -2.04 20.02 -12.13
C VAL A 80 -0.90 20.41 -13.07
N GLY A 81 0.09 19.53 -13.27
CA GLY A 81 1.18 19.75 -14.22
C GLY A 81 0.71 19.94 -15.65
N ARG A 82 -0.25 19.12 -16.15
CA ARG A 82 -0.82 19.29 -17.49
C ARG A 82 -1.59 20.61 -17.60
N MET A 83 -2.47 20.92 -16.64
CA MET A 83 -3.21 22.19 -16.62
C MET A 83 -2.28 23.42 -16.58
N ALA A 84 -1.13 23.29 -15.91
CA ALA A 84 -0.10 24.34 -15.88
C ALA A 84 0.57 24.51 -17.24
N SER A 85 0.92 23.40 -17.90
CA SER A 85 1.54 23.38 -19.23
C SER A 85 0.62 23.98 -20.29
N ASP A 86 -0.67 23.68 -20.23
CA ASP A 86 -1.67 24.18 -21.19
C ASP A 86 -2.21 25.58 -20.80
N SER A 87 -1.54 26.27 -19.87
CA SER A 87 -1.88 27.63 -19.41
C SER A 87 -3.30 27.79 -18.86
N GLU A 88 -3.99 26.69 -18.52
CA GLU A 88 -5.35 26.72 -17.96
C GLU A 88 -5.35 27.34 -16.55
N ILE A 89 -4.32 27.06 -15.75
CA ILE A 89 -4.15 27.67 -14.42
C ILE A 89 -3.98 29.19 -14.54
N THR A 90 -3.27 29.65 -15.56
CA THR A 90 -3.08 31.08 -15.84
C THR A 90 -4.38 31.73 -16.30
N ALA A 91 -5.17 31.04 -17.15
CA ALA A 91 -6.49 31.49 -17.57
C ALA A 91 -7.48 31.64 -16.40
N PHE A 92 -7.42 30.76 -15.38
CA PHE A 92 -8.23 30.94 -14.18
C PHE A 92 -7.82 32.20 -13.41
N ARG A 93 -6.52 32.45 -13.25
CA ARG A 93 -6.02 33.63 -12.54
C ARG A 93 -6.42 34.94 -13.21
N THR A 94 -6.45 35.00 -14.55
CA THR A 94 -6.87 36.21 -15.27
C THR A 94 -8.38 36.46 -15.19
N ASN A 95 -9.19 35.41 -15.03
CA ASN A 95 -10.64 35.50 -14.87
C ASN A 95 -11.09 35.76 -13.42
N SER A 96 -10.21 36.28 -12.55
CA SER A 96 -10.45 36.47 -11.10
C SER A 96 -10.84 35.19 -10.34
N LEU A 97 -10.62 34.01 -10.95
CA LEU A 97 -10.79 32.72 -10.28
C LEU A 97 -9.51 32.41 -9.52
N GLY A 98 -9.57 32.47 -8.19
CA GLY A 98 -8.42 32.19 -7.34
C GLY A 98 -7.94 30.75 -7.42
N ILE A 99 -6.72 30.49 -6.92
CA ILE A 99 -6.11 29.15 -6.84
C ILE A 99 -6.98 28.14 -6.07
N GLY A 100 -7.83 28.65 -5.17
CA GLY A 100 -8.82 27.87 -4.43
C GLY A 100 -9.78 27.07 -5.32
N THR A 101 -9.98 27.48 -6.57
CA THR A 101 -10.80 26.75 -7.56
C THR A 101 -10.22 25.37 -7.91
N VAL A 102 -8.89 25.27 -7.98
CA VAL A 102 -8.18 24.00 -8.21
C VAL A 102 -7.95 23.26 -6.88
N LEU A 103 -7.71 24.00 -5.81
CA LEU A 103 -7.46 23.41 -4.49
C LEU A 103 -8.70 22.73 -3.89
N ALA A 104 -9.89 23.30 -4.08
CA ALA A 104 -11.15 22.74 -3.55
C ALA A 104 -11.45 21.31 -4.04
N PRO A 105 -11.44 20.98 -5.35
CA PRO A 105 -11.65 19.61 -5.81
C PRO A 105 -10.56 18.65 -5.33
N VAL A 106 -9.31 19.09 -5.27
CA VAL A 106 -8.20 18.28 -4.77
C VAL A 106 -8.37 17.95 -3.28
N LEU A 107 -8.82 18.91 -2.46
CA LEU A 107 -9.12 18.68 -1.05
C LEU A 107 -10.30 17.73 -0.84
N VAL A 108 -11.36 17.85 -1.63
CA VAL A 108 -12.49 16.92 -1.57
C VAL A 108 -12.02 15.50 -1.94
N LEU A 109 -11.24 15.37 -3.01
CA LEU A 109 -10.67 14.09 -3.41
C LEU A 109 -9.70 13.52 -2.37
N SER A 110 -8.86 14.34 -1.75
CA SER A 110 -7.89 13.87 -0.75
C SER A 110 -8.59 13.33 0.49
N VAL A 111 -9.69 13.95 0.95
CA VAL A 111 -10.51 13.43 2.04
C VAL A 111 -11.13 12.09 1.67
N LEU A 112 -11.67 11.96 0.44
CA LEU A 112 -12.22 10.69 -0.04
C LEU A 112 -11.16 9.58 -0.13
N VAL A 113 -10.01 9.88 -0.72
CA VAL A 113 -8.88 8.94 -0.85
C VAL A 113 -8.34 8.57 0.54
N SER A 114 -8.23 9.52 1.46
CA SER A 114 -7.82 9.28 2.84
C SER A 114 -8.80 8.36 3.56
N ALA A 115 -10.11 8.59 3.43
CA ALA A 115 -11.13 7.73 4.02
C ALA A 115 -11.07 6.29 3.46
N VAL A 116 -10.92 6.14 2.14
CA VAL A 116 -10.76 4.83 1.47
C VAL A 116 -9.49 4.13 1.95
N THR A 117 -8.37 4.85 2.03
CA THR A 117 -7.09 4.30 2.48
C THR A 117 -7.16 3.89 3.95
N ALA A 118 -7.78 4.71 4.80
CA ALA A 118 -7.98 4.41 6.21
C ALA A 118 -8.84 3.14 6.37
N TYR A 119 -9.93 3.03 5.62
CA TYR A 119 -10.79 1.84 5.63
C TYR A 119 -10.01 0.57 5.23
N LEU A 120 -9.25 0.63 4.12
CA LEU A 120 -8.42 -0.49 3.67
C LEU A 120 -7.35 -0.88 4.69
N THR A 121 -6.71 0.12 5.31
CA THR A 121 -5.65 -0.11 6.30
C THR A 121 -6.20 -0.79 7.55
N ILE A 122 -7.34 -0.33 8.07
CA ILE A 122 -7.98 -0.90 9.25
C ILE A 122 -8.38 -2.37 9.00
N GLU A 123 -8.91 -2.70 7.82
CA GLU A 123 -9.35 -4.05 7.53
C GLU A 123 -8.19 -5.00 7.20
N VAL A 124 -7.27 -4.59 6.31
CA VAL A 124 -6.21 -5.45 5.75
C VAL A 124 -5.03 -5.57 6.69
N GLU A 125 -4.56 -4.44 7.23
CA GLU A 125 -3.32 -4.42 8.02
C GLU A 125 -3.55 -5.03 9.42
N HIS A 126 -4.74 -4.82 9.98
CA HIS A 126 -5.06 -5.33 11.29
C HIS A 126 -5.20 -6.86 11.31
N ARG A 127 -5.79 -7.45 10.27
CA ARG A 127 -5.90 -8.91 10.13
C ARG A 127 -4.52 -9.56 10.06
N THR A 128 -3.63 -9.02 9.23
CA THR A 128 -2.26 -9.55 9.03
C THR A 128 -1.41 -9.40 10.30
N LYS A 129 -1.41 -8.23 10.94
CA LYS A 129 -0.65 -8.00 12.18
C LYS A 129 -1.16 -8.82 13.37
N ARG A 130 -2.47 -9.03 13.49
CA ARG A 130 -3.05 -9.90 14.53
C ARG A 130 -2.64 -11.35 14.33
N GLN A 131 -2.68 -11.86 13.10
CA GLN A 131 -2.26 -13.22 12.80
C GLN A 131 -0.77 -13.42 13.09
N LEU A 132 0.09 -12.50 12.65
CA LEU A 132 1.53 -12.57 12.92
C LEU A 132 1.84 -12.53 14.42
N ARG A 133 1.18 -11.68 15.19
CA ARG A 133 1.37 -11.59 16.65
C ARG A 133 0.99 -12.89 17.35
N ASN A 134 -0.12 -13.53 16.96
CA ASN A 134 -0.56 -14.78 17.57
C ASN A 134 0.43 -15.93 17.28
N LEU A 135 1.02 -15.95 16.08
CA LEU A 135 2.07 -16.92 15.73
C LEU A 135 3.36 -16.69 16.53
N LEU A 136 3.80 -15.45 16.70
CA LEU A 136 4.97 -15.09 17.51
C LEU A 136 4.78 -15.41 19.01
N VAL A 137 3.59 -15.17 19.56
CA VAL A 137 3.28 -15.50 20.96
C VAL A 137 3.24 -17.02 21.17
N SER A 138 2.66 -17.79 20.25
CA SER A 138 2.64 -19.25 20.35
C SER A 138 4.03 -19.87 20.26
N SER A 139 4.91 -19.34 19.40
CA SER A 139 6.27 -19.85 19.22
C SER A 139 7.20 -19.44 20.37
N SER A 140 7.04 -18.23 20.92
CA SER A 140 7.76 -17.81 22.14
C SER A 140 7.28 -18.51 23.41
N ALA A 141 5.97 -18.80 23.54
CA ALA A 141 5.42 -19.62 24.63
C ALA A 141 5.92 -21.08 24.57
N VAL A 142 6.19 -21.60 23.38
CA VAL A 142 6.83 -22.91 23.19
C VAL A 142 8.34 -22.89 23.56
N CYS A 143 9.11 -21.83 23.21
CA CYS A 143 10.50 -21.70 23.67
C CYS A 143 10.57 -21.45 25.22
N SER A 144 9.54 -20.89 25.89
CA SER A 144 9.54 -20.71 27.38
C SER A 144 9.01 -21.91 28.19
N ALA A 145 8.11 -22.73 27.62
CA ALA A 145 7.68 -23.98 28.27
C ALA A 145 8.79 -25.06 28.25
N SER A 146 9.67 -25.03 27.24
CA SER A 146 10.79 -25.98 27.13
C SER A 146 11.96 -25.69 28.10
N SER A 147 12.04 -24.51 28.71
CA SER A 147 13.05 -24.20 29.74
C SER A 147 12.63 -24.57 31.17
N THR A 148 11.34 -24.81 31.43
CA THR A 148 10.85 -25.19 32.78
C THR A 148 10.83 -26.70 33.01
N THR A 149 10.90 -27.51 31.95
CA THR A 149 10.94 -28.98 32.04
C THR A 149 12.37 -29.53 31.99
N ALA A 150 13.32 -28.82 32.60
CA ALA A 150 14.68 -29.32 32.82
C ALA A 150 14.77 -29.86 34.26
N PRO A 151 14.71 -31.18 34.50
CA PRO A 151 15.05 -31.71 35.81
C PRO A 151 16.52 -31.34 36.10
N SER A 152 16.76 -30.75 37.26
CA SER A 152 18.12 -30.46 37.74
C SER A 152 18.89 -31.77 37.89
N ARG A 153 19.61 -32.19 36.84
CA ARG A 153 20.59 -33.26 36.91
C ARG A 153 21.84 -32.87 36.13
N SER A 154 22.88 -32.72 36.93
CA SER A 154 24.31 -32.67 36.67
C SER A 154 24.85 -33.03 35.27
N SER A 155 26.00 -32.41 35.02
CA SER A 155 27.17 -32.87 34.25
C SER A 155 27.14 -32.76 32.72
N SER A 156 27.88 -31.72 32.27
CA SER A 156 28.89 -31.79 31.21
C SER A 156 28.47 -32.40 29.88
N THR A 157 27.49 -31.80 29.20
CA THR A 157 27.47 -31.80 27.74
C THR A 157 26.74 -30.53 27.30
N TRP A 158 27.47 -29.62 26.65
CA TRP A 158 26.87 -28.46 25.99
C TRP A 158 25.97 -28.98 24.86
N PRO A 159 24.65 -28.72 24.86
CA PRO A 159 23.87 -28.89 23.65
C PRO A 159 24.07 -27.63 22.81
N SER A 160 24.58 -27.82 21.60
CA SER A 160 24.61 -26.81 20.57
C SER A 160 23.24 -26.11 20.49
N ARG A 161 23.27 -24.79 20.71
CA ARG A 161 22.14 -23.87 20.56
C ARG A 161 21.41 -24.20 19.27
N ARG A 162 20.25 -24.85 19.36
CA ARG A 162 19.23 -24.73 18.32
C ARG A 162 18.73 -23.31 18.42
N SER A 163 19.17 -22.50 17.47
CA SER A 163 18.65 -21.18 17.20
C SER A 163 17.14 -21.29 17.02
N CYS A 164 16.35 -20.81 18.00
CA CYS A 164 15.08 -20.17 17.65
C CYS A 164 15.51 -19.03 16.65
N PRO A 165 14.84 -18.86 15.50
CA PRO A 165 15.23 -17.85 14.51
C PRO A 165 15.19 -16.42 15.09
#